data_AF-A0A949EKL6-F1
#
_entry.id   AF-A0A949EKL6-F1
#
_cell.length_a   1.000
_cell.length_b   1.000
_cell.length_c   1.000
_cell.angle_alpha   90.00
_cell.angle_beta   90.00
_cell.angle_gamma   90.00
#
_symmetry.space_group_name_H-M   'P 1'
#
loop_
_entity.id
_entity.type
_entity.pdbx_description
1 polymer ?
#
loop_
_entity_poly.entity_id
_entity_poly.type
_entity_poly.pdbx_seq_one_letter_code
_entity_poly.pdbx_strand_id
1 'polypeptide(L)' 'MLFNRVKLRFETHQKGQVKSTKDRRPLKLIYFESCLNRKDAMHREKYFKTYFGKIYLKNRLKSYLTGCS' A
#
# COMPACT_ATOMS: atom_id res chain seq x y z
N MET A 1 1.86 13.80 10.62
CA MET A 1 3.04 13.78 9.73
C MET A 1 3.37 12.35 9.25
N LEU A 2 2.55 11.75 8.38
CA LEU A 2 2.81 10.40 7.83
C LEU A 2 2.77 10.34 6.29
N PHE A 3 2.18 11.35 5.64
CA PHE A 3 2.14 11.49 4.18
C PHE A 3 3.53 11.48 3.53
N ASN A 4 4.50 12.16 4.14
CA ASN A 4 5.82 12.36 3.54
C ASN A 4 6.63 11.05 3.38
N ARG A 5 6.40 10.05 4.25
CA ARG A 5 7.14 8.78 4.19
C ARG A 5 6.66 7.86 3.07
N VAL A 6 5.37 7.90 2.73
CA VAL A 6 4.80 7.05 1.67
C VAL A 6 5.29 7.52 0.29
N LYS A 7 5.29 8.84 0.06
CA LYS A 7 5.76 9.43 -1.21
C LYS A 7 7.23 9.11 -1.45
N LEU A 8 8.10 9.40 -0.48
CA LEU A 8 9.52 9.11 -0.58
C LEU A 8 9.79 7.62 -0.85
N ARG A 9 9.12 6.74 -0.10
CA ARG A 9 9.25 5.29 -0.29
C ARG A 9 8.83 4.89 -1.70
N PHE A 10 7.69 5.37 -2.18
CA PHE A 10 7.21 5.07 -3.53
C PHE A 10 8.20 5.54 -4.60
N GLU A 11 8.74 6.74 -4.48
CA GLU A 11 9.77 7.27 -5.40
C GLU A 11 11.05 6.42 -5.40
N THR A 12 11.55 6.00 -4.24
CA THR A 12 12.72 5.11 -4.12
C THR A 12 12.46 3.75 -4.79
N HIS A 13 11.25 3.20 -4.67
CA HIS A 13 10.88 1.94 -5.30
C HIS A 13 10.70 2.10 -6.82
N GLN A 14 10.16 3.22 -7.30
CA GLN A 14 10.07 3.55 -8.73
C GLN A 14 11.45 3.77 -9.38
N LYS A 15 12.36 4.43 -8.66
CA LYS A 15 13.78 4.55 -9.07
C LYS A 15 14.53 3.21 -8.93
N GLY A 16 13.91 2.20 -8.30
CA GLY A 16 14.43 0.87 -7.99
C GLY A 16 15.78 0.87 -7.32
N GLN A 17 15.91 1.79 -6.38
CA GLN A 17 16.96 1.80 -5.38
C GLN A 17 16.77 0.65 -4.37
N VAL A 18 15.62 -0.03 -4.40
CA VAL A 18 15.30 -1.21 -3.58
C VAL A 18 15.52 -2.49 -4.40
N LYS A 19 16.50 -3.31 -4.00
CA LYS A 19 16.87 -4.57 -4.67
C LYS A 19 15.68 -5.52 -4.87
N SER A 20 14.80 -5.65 -3.87
CA SER A 20 13.67 -6.60 -3.90
C SER A 20 12.52 -6.20 -4.82
N THR A 21 12.37 -4.92 -5.16
CA THR A 21 11.30 -4.42 -6.04
C THR A 21 11.84 -3.83 -7.34
N LYS A 22 13.16 -3.89 -7.56
CA LYS A 22 13.85 -3.34 -8.73
C LYS A 22 13.36 -3.95 -10.04
N ASP A 23 13.07 -5.25 -10.06
CA ASP A 23 12.65 -5.95 -11.29
C ASP A 23 11.14 -5.96 -11.51
N ARG A 24 10.36 -5.42 -10.56
CA ARG A 24 8.88 -5.39 -10.59
C ARG A 24 8.31 -4.04 -11.04
N ARG A 25 9.13 -3.22 -11.70
CA ARG A 25 8.76 -1.88 -12.17
C ARG A 25 8.10 -1.94 -13.55
N PRO A 26 7.16 -1.04 -13.87
CA PRO A 26 6.68 0.08 -13.04
C PRO A 26 5.69 -0.35 -11.95
N LEU A 27 5.83 0.20 -10.75
CA LEU A 27 4.92 -0.03 -9.63
C LEU A 27 3.82 1.05 -9.64
N LYS A 28 2.56 0.63 -9.54
CA LYS A 28 1.41 1.53 -9.42
C LYS A 28 0.88 1.50 -7.99
N LEU A 29 0.79 2.67 -7.35
CA LEU A 29 0.16 2.80 -6.04
C LEU A 29 -1.36 2.79 -6.19
N ILE A 30 -2.00 1.68 -5.88
CA ILE A 30 -3.46 1.49 -6.02
C ILE A 30 -4.20 1.96 -4.76
N TYR A 31 -3.58 1.80 -3.59
CA TYR A 31 -4.21 2.11 -2.31
C TYR A 31 -3.17 2.47 -1.26
N PHE A 32 -3.44 3.50 -0.46
CA PHE A 32 -2.73 3.77 0.78
C PHE A 32 -3.68 4.44 1.79
N GLU A 33 -3.41 4.24 3.09
CA GLU A 33 -4.07 4.96 4.17
C GLU A 33 -3.02 5.71 5.00
N SER A 34 -3.37 6.91 5.46
CA SER A 34 -2.55 7.68 6.38
C SER A 34 -3.27 7.84 7.72
N CYS A 35 -2.64 7.39 8.80
CA CYS A 35 -3.13 7.62 10.16
C CYS A 35 -2.32 8.75 10.82
N LEU A 36 -2.96 9.50 11.73
CA LEU A 36 -2.29 10.54 12.51
C LEU A 36 -1.46 9.94 13.66
N ASN A 37 -1.98 8.88 14.27
CA ASN A 37 -1.35 8.17 15.37
C ASN A 37 -0.55 6.97 14.87
N ARG A 38 0.68 6.82 15.38
CA ARG A 38 1.59 5.72 15.00
C ARG A 38 1.07 4.35 15.44
N LYS A 39 0.44 4.27 16.62
CA LYS A 39 -0.10 3.00 17.14
C LYS A 39 -1.22 2.48 16.23
N ASP A 40 -2.12 3.37 15.81
CA ASP A 40 -3.22 3.02 14.92
C ASP A 40 -2.72 2.62 13.53
N ALA A 41 -1.71 3.32 13.00
CA ALA A 41 -1.05 2.94 11.75
C ALA A 41 -0.47 1.52 11.83
N MET A 42 0.20 1.19 12.94
CA MET A 42 0.82 -0.13 13.14
C MET A 42 -0.24 -1.23 13.29
N HIS A 43 -1.31 -0.99 14.06
CA HIS A 43 -2.42 -1.92 14.17
C HIS A 43 -3.10 -2.15 12.82
N ARG A 44 -3.29 -1.10 12.01
CA ARG A 44 -3.83 -1.25 10.66
C ARG A 44 -2.91 -1.98 9.70
N GLU A 45 -1.61 -1.68 9.72
CA GLU A 45 -0.65 -2.41 8.92
C GLU A 45 -0.65 -3.91 9.28
N LYS A 46 -0.65 -4.23 10.59
CA LYS A 46 -0.72 -5.62 11.05
C LYS A 46 -2.03 -6.29 10.63
N TYR A 47 -3.15 -5.60 10.77
CA TYR A 47 -4.46 -6.09 10.32
C TYR A 47 -4.46 -6.39 8.81
N PHE A 48 -3.96 -5.49 7.96
CA PHE A 48 -3.92 -5.71 6.51
C PHE A 48 -3.03 -6.88 6.08
N LYS A 49 -2.04 -7.26 6.90
CA LYS A 49 -1.23 -8.47 6.67
C LYS A 49 -1.98 -9.77 6.99
N THR A 50 -3.07 -9.72 7.76
CA THR A 50 -3.90 -10.90 8.07
C THR A 50 -4.75 -11.35 6.89
N TYR A 51 -5.28 -12.58 6.95
CA TYR A 51 -6.19 -13.12 5.95
C TYR A 51 -7.44 -12.24 5.76
N PHE A 52 -8.10 -11.86 6.87
CA PHE A 52 -9.26 -10.98 6.84
C PHE A 52 -8.93 -9.60 6.28
N GLY A 53 -7.76 -9.05 6.63
CA GLY A 53 -7.28 -7.78 6.06
C GLY A 53 -7.10 -7.83 4.54
N LYS A 54 -6.60 -8.95 4.01
CA LYS A 54 -6.49 -9.17 2.56
C LYS A 54 -7.87 -9.26 1.88
N ILE A 55 -8.84 -9.95 2.49
CA ILE A 55 -10.22 -9.99 1.99
C ILE A 55 -10.84 -8.59 1.99
N TYR A 56 -10.66 -7.85 3.08
CA TYR A 56 -11.13 -6.48 3.19
C TYR A 56 -10.58 -5.61 2.07
N LEU A 57 -9.27 -5.66 1.81
CA LEU A 57 -8.65 -4.92 0.71
C LEU A 57 -9.17 -5.37 -0.66
N LYS A 58 -9.37 -6.68 -0.88
CA LYS A 58 -9.93 -7.21 -2.13
C LYS A 58 -11.36 -6.71 -2.36
N ASN A 59 -12.18 -6.68 -1.32
CA ASN A 59 -13.55 -6.16 -1.39
C ASN A 59 -13.56 -4.64 -1.60
N ARG A 60 -12.69 -3.91 -0.91
CA ARG A 60 -12.59 -2.45 -1.04
C ARG A 60 -12.07 -2.01 -2.41
N LEU A 61 -11.14 -2.79 -2.98
CA LEU A 61 -10.61 -2.58 -4.32
C LEU A 61 -11.36 -3.39 -5.38
N LYS A 62 -12.54 -3.94 -5.06
CA LYS A 62 -13.29 -4.81 -5.97
C LYS A 62 -13.51 -4.12 -7.31
N SER A 63 -14.02 -2.89 -7.32
CA SER A 63 -14.24 -2.13 -8.56
C SER A 63 -12.95 -1.91 -9.38
N TYR A 64 -11.83 -1.64 -8.71
CA TYR A 64 -10.53 -1.50 -9.38
C TYR A 64 -10.01 -2.83 -9.94
N LEU A 65 -10.25 -3.94 -9.24
CA LEU A 65 -9.76 -5.27 -9.62
C LEU A 65 -10.65 -6.00 -10.62
N THR A 66 -11.97 -5.78 -10.59
CA THR A 66 -12.94 -6.47 -11.46
C THR A 66 -13.34 -5.65 -12.68
N GLY A 67 -12.84 -4.43 -12.86
CA GLY A 67 -12.98 -3.67 -14.10
C GLY A 67 -14.42 -3.33 -14.52
N CYS A 68 -15.42 -3.54 -13.67
CA CYS A 68 -16.79 -3.07 -13.93
C CYS A 68 -16.85 -1.55 -13.72
N SER A 69 -16.54 -0.84 -14.81
CA SER A 69 -17.25 0.37 -15.22
C SER A 69 -18.69 0.05 -15.63
#